data_AF-A0A7W6WL55-F1
#
_entry.id   AF-A0A7W6WL55-F1
#
_cell.length_a   1.000
_cell.length_b   1.000
_cell.length_c   1.000
_cell.angle_alpha   90.00
_cell.angle_beta   90.00
_cell.angle_gamma   90.00
#
_symmetry.space_group_name_H-M   'P 1'
#
loop_
_entity.id
_entity.type
_entity.pdbx_description
1 polymer ?
#
loop_
_entity_poly.entity_id
_entity_poly.type
_entity_poly.pdbx_seq_one_letter_code
_entity_poly.pdbx_strand_id
1 'polypeptide(L)'
;MGEIQNRLTIEQSHGDSPWVVSMPRFMRGVARGLDGRDERRRNARMVRTVASLYPTLCQVERQMHGTEAECRLDGVPFQRAVNDDRAIERGLAVFDEAWKSGAIALRAANGKLIPPTRSRVIVPACGYSVQHARRYFVDRAARLILRRLPKVYDRLAAELTEVEMLPRLRRIAALPSAVVTELVRGFEGNIRRALFETDEALLLTLSQIRPPVLKALRETLTQDFPRLVTAGPAYLSAIAESFTVPEQVRDLGPELFLLTTPEAVRAVAAWDIHDITERVNQERERRGQPAVAGHVYSTDIRTLRGVLGAEFNHLLEFPAPLLAVFGVAARDLRGLDIAPRQARVEQMSLFCQRYMSYLTEDSIVALFLLAPDDQARTPAPLRPTISEVFFILEGLWGKKGYGRKFFETVIGTPEGAKALRLMMLDLVGLKERGSVKGAEDLTQIVANSDLLDSHILKFMALK
;
A
#
# COMPACT_ATOMS: atom_id res chain seq x y z
N MET A 1 -50.33 20.08 17.34
CA MET A 1 -49.63 19.56 16.16
C MET A 1 -50.24 20.22 14.94
N GLY A 2 -49.60 21.27 14.41
CA GLY A 2 -50.10 21.96 13.22
C GLY A 2 -50.02 21.04 12.00
N GLU A 3 -51.06 21.03 11.16
CA GLU A 3 -51.02 20.36 9.87
C GLU A 3 -49.86 20.93 9.03
N ILE A 4 -48.91 20.07 8.66
CA ILE A 4 -47.88 20.40 7.67
C ILE A 4 -48.61 20.64 6.35
N GLN A 5 -48.86 21.90 6.00
CA GLN A 5 -49.72 22.32 4.87
C GLN A 5 -49.21 21.89 3.48
N ASN A 6 -48.04 21.24 3.36
CA ASN A 6 -47.47 20.77 2.08
C ASN A 6 -46.95 19.33 2.16
N ARG A 7 -47.72 18.40 2.75
CA ARG A 7 -47.36 16.97 2.81
C ARG A 7 -47.70 16.23 1.51
N LEU A 8 -46.70 15.71 0.79
CA LEU A 8 -46.92 14.87 -0.38
C LEU A 8 -47.30 13.44 0.07
N THR A 9 -48.50 12.98 -0.30
CA THR A 9 -48.94 11.60 -0.05
C THR A 9 -48.82 10.75 -1.30
N ILE A 10 -48.05 9.68 -1.23
CA ILE A 10 -47.86 8.76 -2.35
C ILE A 10 -49.00 7.76 -2.43
N GLU A 11 -49.87 8.03 -3.38
CA GLU A 11 -50.97 7.15 -3.77
C GLU A 11 -50.56 6.12 -4.82
N GLN A 12 -51.35 5.06 -4.94
CA GLN A 12 -51.09 3.97 -5.90
C GLN A 12 -50.97 4.44 -7.36
N SER A 13 -51.67 5.52 -7.71
CA SER A 13 -51.68 6.15 -9.03
C SER A 13 -50.32 6.71 -9.47
N HIS A 14 -49.44 7.06 -8.53
CA HIS A 14 -48.14 7.71 -8.84
C HIS A 14 -47.15 6.81 -9.59
N GLY A 15 -47.34 5.48 -9.58
CA GLY A 15 -46.54 4.54 -10.39
C GLY A 15 -47.22 4.06 -11.68
N ASP A 16 -48.47 4.46 -11.91
CA ASP A 16 -49.25 3.98 -13.05
C ASP A 16 -48.60 4.43 -14.38
N SER A 17 -48.51 3.52 -15.34
CA SER A 17 -48.07 3.83 -16.69
C SER A 17 -49.18 4.53 -17.49
N PRO A 18 -48.85 5.21 -18.61
CA PRO A 18 -49.85 5.93 -19.42
C PRO A 18 -51.05 5.06 -19.82
N TRP A 19 -50.83 3.78 -20.12
CA TRP A 19 -51.89 2.84 -20.50
C TRP A 19 -52.78 2.44 -19.32
N VAL A 20 -52.26 2.39 -18.09
CA VAL A 20 -53.06 2.15 -16.87
C VAL A 20 -53.93 3.37 -16.57
N VAL A 21 -53.41 4.58 -16.80
CA VAL A 21 -54.15 5.83 -16.60
C VAL A 21 -55.32 5.94 -17.59
N SER A 22 -55.13 5.49 -18.83
CA SER A 22 -56.18 5.48 -19.87
C SER A 22 -57.29 4.43 -19.63
N MET A 23 -57.09 3.48 -18.71
CA MET A 23 -58.13 2.50 -18.37
C MET A 23 -59.22 3.12 -17.47
N PRO A 24 -60.50 2.76 -17.68
CA PRO A 24 -61.59 3.07 -16.77
C PRO A 24 -61.28 2.65 -15.34
N ARG A 25 -61.74 3.43 -14.34
CA ARG A 25 -61.39 3.26 -12.92
C ARG A 25 -61.56 1.82 -12.41
N PHE A 26 -62.63 1.13 -12.83
CA PHE A 26 -62.89 -0.26 -12.43
C PHE A 26 -61.90 -1.28 -13.02
N MET A 27 -61.26 -0.98 -14.16
CA MET A 27 -60.25 -1.85 -14.77
C MET A 27 -58.82 -1.52 -14.33
N ARG A 28 -58.59 -0.38 -13.65
CA ARG A 28 -57.24 0.03 -13.22
C ARG A 28 -56.57 -0.98 -12.29
N GLY A 29 -57.33 -1.69 -11.44
CA GLY A 29 -56.79 -2.75 -10.58
C GLY A 29 -56.19 -3.90 -11.39
N VAL A 30 -56.92 -4.39 -12.40
CA VAL A 30 -56.47 -5.46 -13.30
C VAL A 30 -55.30 -4.97 -14.15
N ALA A 31 -55.40 -3.75 -14.69
CA ALA A 31 -54.35 -3.13 -15.48
C ALA A 31 -53.02 -3.01 -14.69
N ARG A 32 -53.09 -2.56 -13.43
CA ARG A 32 -51.92 -2.53 -12.52
C ARG A 32 -51.32 -3.91 -12.26
N GLY A 33 -52.17 -4.93 -12.13
CA GLY A 33 -51.71 -6.31 -11.99
C GLY A 33 -50.91 -6.78 -13.20
N LEU A 34 -51.36 -6.45 -14.42
CA LEU A 34 -50.67 -6.76 -15.66
C LEU A 34 -49.38 -5.93 -15.86
N ASP A 35 -49.39 -4.66 -15.42
CA ASP A 35 -48.21 -3.78 -15.43
C ASP A 35 -47.14 -4.24 -14.42
N GLY A 36 -47.51 -5.04 -13.42
CA GLY A 36 -46.62 -5.57 -12.39
C GLY A 36 -46.14 -7.02 -12.58
N ARG A 37 -46.50 -7.69 -13.69
CA ARG A 37 -46.18 -9.13 -13.89
C ARG A 37 -44.70 -9.42 -14.11
N ASP A 38 -43.98 -8.52 -14.79
CA ASP A 38 -42.56 -8.68 -15.13
C ASP A 38 -41.70 -7.77 -14.25
N GLU A 39 -40.51 -8.23 -13.86
CA GLU A 39 -39.53 -7.45 -13.10
C GLU A 39 -39.15 -6.15 -13.80
N ARG A 40 -38.96 -6.16 -15.13
CA ARG A 40 -38.67 -4.94 -15.89
C ARG A 40 -39.78 -3.90 -15.75
N ARG A 41 -41.04 -4.34 -15.79
CA ARG A 41 -42.20 -3.43 -15.66
C ARG A 41 -42.39 -2.96 -14.23
N ARG A 42 -42.15 -3.82 -13.24
CA ARG A 42 -42.12 -3.43 -11.81
C ARG A 42 -41.04 -2.39 -11.53
N ASN A 43 -39.83 -2.57 -12.05
CA ASN A 43 -38.75 -1.60 -11.95
C ASN A 43 -39.12 -0.27 -12.62
N ALA A 44 -39.72 -0.32 -13.82
CA ALA A 44 -40.21 0.89 -14.49
C ALA A 44 -41.29 1.62 -13.68
N ARG A 45 -42.22 0.87 -13.05
CA ARG A 45 -43.23 1.42 -12.14
C ARG A 45 -42.60 2.14 -10.95
N MET A 46 -41.63 1.51 -10.29
CA MET A 46 -40.89 2.12 -9.20
C MET A 46 -40.16 3.39 -9.63
N VAL A 47 -39.46 3.37 -10.76
CA VAL A 47 -38.76 4.55 -11.29
C VAL A 47 -39.74 5.70 -11.58
N ARG A 48 -40.95 5.41 -12.10
CA ARG A 48 -42.01 6.44 -12.25
C ARG A 48 -42.49 6.99 -10.92
N THR A 49 -42.71 6.14 -9.91
CA THR A 49 -43.07 6.60 -8.56
C THR A 49 -42.00 7.52 -7.99
N VAL A 50 -40.71 7.18 -8.13
CA VAL A 50 -39.62 8.05 -7.67
C VAL A 50 -39.52 9.33 -8.51
N ALA A 51 -39.78 9.27 -9.82
CA ALA A 51 -39.85 10.47 -10.66
C ALA A 51 -40.94 11.45 -10.19
N SER A 52 -42.08 10.92 -9.71
CA SER A 52 -43.17 11.74 -9.16
C SER A 52 -42.82 12.37 -7.80
N LEU A 53 -41.96 11.70 -7.01
CA LEU A 53 -41.43 12.21 -5.74
C LEU A 53 -40.36 13.28 -5.92
N TYR A 54 -39.66 13.23 -7.05
CA TYR A 54 -38.43 13.97 -7.26
C TYR A 54 -38.56 15.51 -7.11
N PRO A 55 -39.63 16.18 -7.59
CA PRO A 55 -39.82 17.61 -7.35
C PRO A 55 -39.88 17.98 -5.86
N THR A 56 -40.54 17.15 -5.05
CA THR A 56 -40.60 17.33 -3.60
C THR A 56 -39.25 17.09 -2.95
N LEU A 57 -38.46 16.12 -3.42
CA LEU A 57 -37.09 15.93 -2.96
C LEU A 57 -36.22 17.16 -3.25
N CYS A 58 -36.35 17.77 -4.43
CA CYS A 58 -35.63 19.00 -4.76
C CYS A 58 -36.03 20.16 -3.83
N GLN A 59 -37.33 20.30 -3.53
CA GLN A 59 -37.83 21.31 -2.60
C GLN A 59 -37.30 21.10 -1.18
N VAL A 60 -37.30 19.85 -0.69
CA VAL A 60 -36.77 19.52 0.65
C VAL A 60 -35.26 19.79 0.69
N GLU A 61 -34.51 19.41 -0.34
CA GLU A 61 -33.07 19.70 -0.39
C GLU A 61 -32.79 21.21 -0.31
N ARG A 62 -33.53 22.03 -1.07
CA ARG A 62 -33.42 23.49 -1.06
C ARG A 62 -33.69 24.07 0.33
N GLN A 63 -34.70 23.53 1.04
CA GLN A 63 -35.03 23.93 2.41
C GLN A 63 -33.96 23.53 3.42
N MET A 64 -33.28 22.39 3.21
CA MET A 64 -32.23 21.89 4.10
C MET A 64 -30.89 22.63 3.94
N HIS A 65 -30.50 22.96 2.70
CA HIS A 65 -29.15 23.45 2.40
C HIS A 65 -29.06 24.96 2.15
N GLY A 66 -30.18 25.67 1.98
CA GLY A 66 -30.29 27.14 1.97
C GLY A 66 -29.63 27.86 0.79
N THR A 67 -28.56 27.32 0.20
CA THR A 67 -27.84 27.88 -0.95
C THR A 67 -27.88 26.92 -2.15
N GLU A 68 -28.09 27.45 -3.36
CA GLU A 68 -28.16 26.64 -4.58
C GLU A 68 -26.84 25.90 -4.88
N ALA A 69 -25.70 26.42 -4.43
CA ALA A 69 -24.37 25.83 -4.65
C ALA A 69 -24.17 24.48 -3.93
N GLU A 70 -24.93 24.19 -2.88
CA GLU A 70 -24.86 22.94 -2.12
C GLU A 70 -25.89 21.89 -2.57
N CYS A 71 -26.89 22.31 -3.35
CA CYS A 71 -27.95 21.45 -3.87
C CYS A 71 -27.43 20.62 -5.07
N ARG A 72 -27.68 19.31 -5.05
CA ARG A 72 -27.31 18.40 -6.16
C ARG A 72 -28.51 17.85 -6.93
N LEU A 73 -29.72 18.00 -6.40
CA LEU A 73 -30.96 17.59 -7.05
C LEU A 73 -31.66 18.80 -7.68
N ASP A 74 -31.67 19.93 -6.98
CA ASP A 74 -32.35 21.13 -7.46
C ASP A 74 -31.80 21.62 -8.82
N GLY A 75 -32.70 21.98 -9.74
CA GLY A 75 -32.36 22.37 -11.12
C GLY A 75 -31.88 21.22 -12.03
N VAL A 76 -31.70 20.00 -11.52
CA VAL A 76 -31.30 18.83 -12.32
C VAL A 76 -32.55 18.05 -12.76
N PRO A 77 -32.75 17.74 -14.05
CA PRO A 77 -33.86 16.87 -14.45
C PRO A 77 -33.71 15.45 -13.90
N PHE A 78 -34.82 14.79 -13.53
CA PHE A 78 -34.81 13.44 -12.95
C PHE A 78 -33.99 12.44 -13.77
N GLN A 79 -34.11 12.46 -15.10
CA GLN A 79 -33.38 11.56 -16.01
C GLN A 79 -31.86 11.75 -15.90
N ARG A 80 -31.40 12.97 -15.62
CA ARG A 80 -29.98 13.26 -15.41
C ARG A 80 -29.55 12.81 -14.00
N ALA A 81 -30.36 13.10 -12.98
CA ALA A 81 -30.08 12.73 -11.60
C ALA A 81 -29.94 11.21 -11.41
N VAL A 82 -30.82 10.40 -12.01
CA VAL A 82 -30.72 8.93 -11.92
C VAL A 82 -29.57 8.32 -12.73
N ASN A 83 -28.82 9.12 -13.48
CA ASN A 83 -27.61 8.70 -14.20
C ASN A 83 -26.34 9.33 -13.61
N ASP A 84 -26.45 9.96 -12.43
CA ASP A 84 -25.36 10.52 -11.67
C ASP A 84 -25.33 9.86 -10.29
N ASP A 85 -24.24 9.16 -9.96
CA ASP A 85 -24.12 8.43 -8.70
C ASP A 85 -24.15 9.35 -7.46
N ARG A 86 -23.69 10.61 -7.59
CA ARG A 86 -23.73 11.60 -6.51
C ARG A 86 -25.12 12.16 -6.29
N ALA A 87 -25.87 12.36 -7.37
CA ALA A 87 -27.27 12.78 -7.28
C ALA A 87 -28.14 11.65 -6.71
N ILE A 88 -27.88 10.38 -7.06
CA ILE A 88 -28.57 9.23 -6.45
C ILE A 88 -28.31 9.17 -4.94
N GLU A 89 -27.05 9.24 -4.51
CA GLU A 89 -26.68 9.24 -3.09
C GLU A 89 -27.40 10.36 -2.32
N ARG A 90 -27.36 11.59 -2.86
CA ARG A 90 -28.06 12.74 -2.27
C ARG A 90 -29.57 12.53 -2.24
N GLY A 91 -30.16 12.01 -3.32
CA GLY A 91 -31.59 11.72 -3.41
C GLY A 91 -32.07 10.74 -2.34
N LEU A 92 -31.27 9.72 -2.04
CA LEU A 92 -31.54 8.76 -0.97
C LEU A 92 -31.47 9.42 0.42
N ALA A 93 -30.46 10.26 0.67
CA ALA A 93 -30.32 10.98 1.93
C ALA A 93 -31.47 11.98 2.16
N VAL A 94 -31.83 12.76 1.14
CA VAL A 94 -32.94 13.73 1.20
C VAL A 94 -34.28 13.02 1.36
N PHE A 95 -34.46 11.86 0.71
CA PHE A 95 -35.67 11.06 0.89
C PHE A 95 -35.83 10.58 2.34
N ASP A 96 -34.74 10.14 2.98
CA ASP A 96 -34.77 9.70 4.37
C ASP A 96 -35.19 10.82 5.32
N GLU A 97 -34.70 12.03 5.08
CA GLU A 97 -35.08 13.21 5.86
C GLU A 97 -36.52 13.66 5.57
N ALA A 98 -36.91 13.71 4.30
CA ALA A 98 -38.28 14.03 3.88
C ALA A 98 -39.31 13.05 4.46
N TRP A 99 -38.95 11.77 4.59
CA TRP A 99 -39.82 10.75 5.15
C TRP A 99 -39.89 10.85 6.68
N LYS A 100 -38.77 11.14 7.36
CA LYS A 100 -38.72 11.34 8.83
C LYS A 100 -39.45 12.60 9.28
N SER A 101 -39.25 13.71 8.57
CA SER A 101 -39.92 15.00 8.83
C SER A 101 -41.41 15.00 8.47
N GLY A 102 -41.87 13.99 7.72
CA GLY A 102 -43.26 13.85 7.31
C GLY A 102 -43.64 14.66 6.06
N ALA A 103 -42.67 15.29 5.38
CA ALA A 103 -42.85 15.94 4.09
C ALA A 103 -43.32 14.94 3.01
N ILE A 104 -42.87 13.67 3.10
CA ILE A 104 -43.32 12.55 2.28
C ILE A 104 -44.09 11.54 3.14
N ALA A 105 -45.25 11.12 2.65
CA ALA A 105 -46.10 10.11 3.27
C ALA A 105 -46.30 8.91 2.35
N LEU A 106 -45.92 7.73 2.83
CA LEU A 106 -46.12 6.48 2.10
C LEU A 106 -47.31 5.73 2.68
N ARG A 107 -48.17 5.18 1.83
CA ARG A 107 -49.31 4.34 2.24
C ARG A 107 -49.07 2.88 1.92
N ALA A 108 -49.47 1.99 2.82
CA ALA A 108 -49.53 0.55 2.59
C ALA A 108 -50.81 0.17 1.83
N ALA A 109 -50.92 -1.10 1.42
CA ALA A 109 -52.09 -1.63 0.72
C ALA A 109 -53.41 -1.48 1.51
N ASN A 110 -53.35 -1.48 2.84
CA ASN A 110 -54.49 -1.26 3.73
C ASN A 110 -54.81 0.23 3.97
N GLY A 111 -54.18 1.15 3.23
CA GLY A 111 -54.38 2.59 3.35
C GLY A 111 -53.67 3.25 4.54
N LYS A 112 -53.09 2.49 5.47
CA LYS A 112 -52.35 3.03 6.63
C LYS A 112 -51.02 3.63 6.20
N LEU A 113 -50.57 4.65 6.93
CA LEU A 113 -49.27 5.27 6.73
C LEU A 113 -48.15 4.31 7.15
N ILE A 114 -47.08 4.26 6.35
CA ILE A 114 -45.88 3.50 6.65
C ILE A 114 -44.91 4.42 7.41
N PRO A 115 -44.60 4.14 8.69
CA PRO A 115 -43.62 4.92 9.42
C PRO A 115 -42.20 4.63 8.91
N PRO A 116 -41.24 5.57 9.06
CA PRO A 116 -39.84 5.39 8.65
C PRO A 116 -39.16 4.11 9.19
N THR A 117 -39.59 3.64 10.37
CA THR A 117 -39.09 2.40 11.00
C THR A 117 -39.53 1.11 10.29
N ARG A 118 -40.50 1.17 9.37
CA ARG A 118 -41.08 0.01 8.68
C ARG A 118 -40.75 -0.01 7.18
N SER A 119 -39.48 0.14 6.83
CA SER A 119 -38.97 0.18 5.44
C SER A 119 -39.22 -1.09 4.62
N ARG A 120 -39.55 -2.22 5.26
CA ARG A 120 -39.86 -3.50 4.61
C ARG A 120 -41.30 -3.62 4.10
N VAL A 121 -42.19 -2.72 4.49
CA VAL A 121 -43.59 -2.74 4.05
C VAL A 121 -43.69 -2.34 2.59
N ILE A 122 -44.48 -3.08 1.81
CA ILE A 122 -44.69 -2.80 0.39
C ILE A 122 -45.49 -1.51 0.21
N VAL A 123 -44.99 -0.64 -0.65
CA VAL A 123 -45.66 0.58 -1.11
C VAL A 123 -46.38 0.26 -2.43
N PRO A 124 -47.72 0.21 -2.46
CA PRO A 124 -48.47 -0.18 -3.67
C PRO A 124 -48.19 0.70 -4.90
N ALA A 125 -47.76 1.95 -4.69
CA ALA A 125 -47.41 2.86 -5.77
C ALA A 125 -46.24 2.34 -6.60
N CYS A 126 -45.16 1.86 -5.97
CA CYS A 126 -43.98 1.33 -6.66
C CYS A 126 -43.98 -0.21 -6.79
N GLY A 127 -44.84 -0.92 -6.05
CA GLY A 127 -44.90 -2.39 -6.05
C GLY A 127 -43.80 -3.08 -5.23
N TYR A 128 -42.93 -2.29 -4.57
CA TYR A 128 -41.80 -2.76 -3.78
C TYR A 128 -41.83 -2.16 -2.37
N SER A 129 -41.00 -2.71 -1.48
CA SER A 129 -40.71 -2.06 -0.21
C SER A 129 -39.75 -0.89 -0.40
N VAL A 130 -39.72 0.06 0.56
CA VAL A 130 -38.75 1.16 0.54
C VAL A 130 -37.32 0.62 0.55
N GLN A 131 -37.06 -0.42 1.34
CA GLN A 131 -35.75 -1.07 1.39
C GLN A 131 -35.33 -1.61 0.01
N HIS A 132 -36.24 -2.24 -0.73
CA HIS A 132 -35.93 -2.74 -2.07
C HIS A 132 -35.67 -1.60 -3.06
N ALA A 133 -36.47 -0.52 -3.02
CA ALA A 133 -36.23 0.64 -3.86
C ALA A 133 -34.88 1.30 -3.56
N ARG A 134 -34.48 1.43 -2.28
CA ARG A 134 -33.15 1.92 -1.90
C ARG A 134 -32.05 1.06 -2.51
N ARG A 135 -32.12 -0.26 -2.34
CA ARG A 135 -31.15 -1.21 -2.91
C ARG A 135 -31.03 -1.07 -4.43
N TYR A 136 -32.14 -0.88 -5.13
CA TYR A 136 -32.11 -0.65 -6.59
C TYR A 136 -31.29 0.60 -6.96
N PHE A 137 -31.48 1.70 -6.24
CA PHE A 137 -30.74 2.94 -6.53
C PHE A 137 -29.28 2.87 -6.06
N VAL A 138 -28.98 2.20 -4.95
CA VAL A 138 -27.61 1.90 -4.52
C VAL A 138 -26.91 1.04 -5.59
N ASP A 139 -27.55 -0.02 -6.07
CA ASP A 139 -27.03 -0.88 -7.14
C ASP A 139 -26.76 -0.08 -8.41
N ARG A 140 -27.70 0.79 -8.80
CA ARG A 140 -27.54 1.67 -9.96
C ARG A 140 -26.36 2.63 -9.80
N ALA A 141 -26.22 3.28 -8.65
CA ALA A 141 -25.09 4.15 -8.35
C ALA A 141 -23.76 3.36 -8.37
N ALA A 142 -23.75 2.15 -7.82
CA ALA A 142 -22.59 1.28 -7.83
C ALA A 142 -22.14 0.91 -9.25
N ARG A 143 -23.08 0.57 -10.14
CA ARG A 143 -22.78 0.33 -11.57
C ARG A 143 -22.19 1.54 -12.25
N LEU A 144 -22.69 2.74 -11.96
CA LEU A 144 -22.18 3.99 -12.53
C LEU A 144 -20.74 4.25 -12.06
N ILE A 145 -20.49 4.09 -10.76
CA ILE A 145 -19.17 4.26 -10.15
C ILE A 145 -18.17 3.26 -10.70
N LEU A 146 -18.52 1.97 -10.72
CA LEU A 146 -17.65 0.87 -11.16
C LEU A 146 -17.74 0.56 -12.66
N ARG A 147 -18.25 1.48 -13.50
CA ARG A 147 -18.40 1.25 -14.95
C ARG A 147 -17.10 0.81 -15.66
N ARG A 148 -15.94 1.20 -15.13
CA ARG A 148 -14.60 0.84 -15.64
C ARG A 148 -14.08 -0.50 -15.09
N LEU A 149 -14.75 -1.06 -14.09
CA LEU A 149 -14.38 -2.27 -13.37
C LEU A 149 -15.59 -3.24 -13.26
N PRO A 150 -16.22 -3.65 -14.38
CA PRO A 150 -17.46 -4.45 -14.35
C PRO A 150 -17.30 -5.77 -13.59
N LYS A 151 -16.15 -6.45 -13.74
CA LYS A 151 -15.85 -7.71 -13.02
C LYS A 151 -15.79 -7.55 -11.50
N VAL A 152 -15.41 -6.36 -11.02
CA VAL A 152 -15.36 -6.04 -9.59
C VAL A 152 -16.78 -5.81 -9.09
N TYR A 153 -17.59 -5.10 -9.86
CA TYR A 153 -19.01 -4.92 -9.56
C TYR A 153 -19.76 -6.25 -9.51
N ASP A 154 -19.60 -7.13 -10.50
CA ASP A 154 -20.31 -8.42 -10.57
C ASP A 154 -20.10 -9.29 -9.31
N ARG A 155 -18.92 -9.16 -8.69
CA ARG A 155 -18.55 -9.90 -7.48
C ARG A 155 -18.97 -9.20 -6.19
N LEU A 156 -19.19 -7.88 -6.21
CA LEU A 156 -19.58 -7.07 -5.05
C LEU A 156 -21.07 -6.77 -4.99
N ALA A 157 -21.82 -6.90 -6.09
CA ALA A 157 -23.18 -6.41 -6.21
C ALA A 157 -24.11 -6.90 -5.07
N ALA A 158 -23.92 -8.14 -4.62
CA ALA A 158 -24.70 -8.71 -3.52
C ALA A 158 -24.41 -8.06 -2.15
N GLU A 159 -23.23 -7.47 -1.96
CA GLU A 159 -22.78 -6.86 -0.70
C GLU A 159 -23.07 -5.36 -0.63
N LEU A 160 -23.32 -4.71 -1.76
CA LEU A 160 -23.60 -3.27 -1.85
C LEU A 160 -25.06 -2.97 -1.51
N THR A 161 -25.42 -3.10 -0.23
CA THR A 161 -26.81 -2.87 0.22
C THR A 161 -27.06 -1.48 0.78
N GLU A 162 -26.01 -0.78 1.22
CA GLU A 162 -26.11 0.46 1.99
C GLU A 162 -25.51 1.67 1.25
N VAL A 163 -26.04 2.86 1.51
CA VAL A 163 -25.66 4.11 0.81
C VAL A 163 -24.26 4.57 1.23
N GLU A 164 -23.91 4.31 2.48
CA GLU A 164 -22.64 4.67 3.14
C GLU A 164 -21.43 4.01 2.47
N MET A 165 -21.64 2.97 1.66
CA MET A 165 -20.59 2.30 0.88
C MET A 165 -20.20 3.08 -0.39
N LEU A 166 -21.07 3.95 -0.91
CA LEU A 166 -20.86 4.65 -2.18
C LEU A 166 -19.63 5.58 -2.18
N PRO A 167 -19.37 6.38 -1.12
CA PRO A 167 -18.14 7.17 -1.04
C PRO A 167 -16.86 6.34 -1.19
N ARG A 168 -16.79 5.20 -0.50
CA ARG A 168 -15.64 4.29 -0.57
C ARG A 168 -15.52 3.66 -1.96
N LEU A 169 -16.65 3.28 -2.56
CA LEU A 169 -16.69 2.74 -3.91
C LEU A 169 -16.10 3.70 -4.94
N ARG A 170 -16.34 5.01 -4.82
CA ARG A 170 -15.73 6.03 -5.70
C ARG A 170 -14.22 6.09 -5.58
N ARG A 171 -13.70 5.96 -4.37
CA ARG A 171 -12.25 5.94 -4.12
C ARG A 171 -11.62 4.68 -4.73
N ILE A 172 -12.25 3.52 -4.57
CA ILE A 172 -11.86 2.27 -5.24
C ILE A 172 -11.90 2.43 -6.77
N ALA A 173 -12.95 3.05 -7.31
CA ALA A 173 -13.10 3.27 -8.74
C ALA A 173 -12.06 4.22 -9.35
N ALA A 174 -11.42 5.05 -8.53
CA ALA A 174 -10.33 5.93 -8.94
C ALA A 174 -8.98 5.19 -9.03
N LEU A 175 -8.87 4.00 -8.43
CA LEU A 175 -7.64 3.22 -8.46
C LEU A 175 -7.41 2.61 -9.86
N PRO A 176 -6.15 2.42 -10.29
CA PRO A 176 -5.86 1.71 -11.53
C PRO A 176 -6.43 0.29 -11.52
N SER A 177 -7.04 -0.14 -12.62
CA SER A 177 -7.68 -1.47 -12.73
C SER A 177 -6.71 -2.64 -12.47
N ALA A 178 -5.45 -2.48 -12.89
CA ALA A 178 -4.40 -3.44 -12.63
C ALA A 178 -4.11 -3.58 -11.12
N VAL A 179 -4.06 -2.47 -10.38
CA VAL A 179 -3.89 -2.47 -8.91
C VAL A 179 -5.04 -3.21 -8.26
N VAL A 180 -6.29 -2.86 -8.58
CA VAL A 180 -7.48 -3.51 -8.01
C VAL A 180 -7.46 -5.02 -8.27
N THR A 181 -7.06 -5.42 -9.48
CA THR A 181 -6.95 -6.84 -9.85
C THR A 181 -5.92 -7.57 -9.00
N GLU A 182 -4.73 -7.00 -8.82
CA GLU A 182 -3.67 -7.64 -8.03
C GLU A 182 -4.00 -7.65 -6.54
N LEU A 183 -4.63 -6.60 -6.00
CA LEU A 183 -5.14 -6.58 -4.62
C LEU A 183 -6.17 -7.69 -4.41
N VAL A 184 -7.22 -7.75 -5.22
CA VAL A 184 -8.25 -8.78 -5.09
C VAL A 184 -7.64 -10.18 -5.17
N ARG A 185 -6.69 -10.42 -6.07
CA ARG A 185 -5.99 -11.71 -6.18
C ARG A 185 -5.10 -12.01 -4.98
N GLY A 186 -4.42 -11.00 -4.43
CA GLY A 186 -3.54 -11.15 -3.26
C GLY A 186 -4.30 -11.44 -1.96
N PHE A 187 -5.57 -11.04 -1.89
CA PHE A 187 -6.50 -11.46 -0.83
C PHE A 187 -7.34 -12.69 -1.23
N GLU A 188 -6.77 -13.58 -2.05
CA GLU A 188 -7.38 -14.87 -2.45
C GLU A 188 -8.77 -14.73 -3.10
N GLY A 189 -9.04 -13.60 -3.73
CA GLY A 189 -10.34 -13.30 -4.34
C GLY A 189 -11.38 -12.70 -3.40
N ASN A 190 -11.08 -12.53 -2.11
CA ASN A 190 -11.96 -11.88 -1.14
C ASN A 190 -11.97 -10.36 -1.33
N ILE A 191 -12.88 -9.88 -2.18
CA ILE A 191 -12.97 -8.45 -2.53
C ILE A 191 -13.32 -7.59 -1.33
N ARG A 192 -14.22 -8.07 -0.47
CA ARG A 192 -14.64 -7.34 0.73
C ARG A 192 -13.43 -7.04 1.62
N ARG A 193 -12.63 -8.06 1.91
CA ARG A 193 -11.41 -7.90 2.71
C ARG A 193 -10.40 -6.98 2.02
N ALA A 194 -10.18 -7.17 0.71
CA ALA A 194 -9.21 -6.40 -0.06
C ALA A 194 -9.57 -4.91 -0.19
N LEU A 195 -10.84 -4.59 -0.41
CA LEU A 195 -11.25 -3.25 -0.84
C LEU A 195 -12.11 -2.52 0.19
N PHE A 196 -12.84 -3.20 1.07
CA PHE A 196 -13.74 -2.58 2.05
C PHE A 196 -13.22 -2.60 3.48
N GLU A 197 -12.56 -3.68 3.89
CA GLU A 197 -12.08 -3.85 5.27
C GLU A 197 -10.64 -3.35 5.45
N THR A 198 -9.88 -3.22 4.37
CA THR A 198 -8.54 -2.62 4.41
C THR A 198 -8.63 -1.14 4.79
N ASP A 199 -7.76 -0.65 5.67
CA ASP A 199 -7.75 0.77 6.02
C ASP A 199 -7.58 1.66 4.78
N GLU A 200 -8.18 2.84 4.82
CA GLU A 200 -8.19 3.76 3.69
C GLU A 200 -6.80 4.30 3.35
N ALA A 201 -5.98 4.65 4.35
CA ALA A 201 -4.62 5.11 4.10
C ALA A 201 -3.79 3.99 3.47
N LEU A 202 -3.95 2.76 3.95
CA LEU A 202 -3.28 1.58 3.38
C LEU A 202 -3.70 1.32 1.93
N LEU A 203 -4.99 1.41 1.61
CA LEU A 203 -5.49 1.22 0.25
C LEU A 203 -4.92 2.28 -0.71
N LEU A 204 -4.84 3.54 -0.27
CA LEU A 204 -4.22 4.61 -1.05
C LEU A 204 -2.73 4.35 -1.27
N THR A 205 -1.98 3.97 -0.24
CA THR A 205 -0.54 3.66 -0.37
C THR A 205 -0.31 2.45 -1.29
N LEU A 206 -1.09 1.38 -1.15
CA LEU A 206 -1.01 0.20 -2.03
C LEU A 206 -1.26 0.57 -3.50
N SER A 207 -2.08 1.58 -3.76
CA SER A 207 -2.36 2.05 -5.11
C SER A 207 -1.25 2.86 -5.76
N GLN A 208 -0.31 3.36 -4.96
CA GLN A 208 0.89 4.04 -5.44
C GLN A 208 1.96 3.04 -5.90
N ILE A 209 1.89 1.79 -5.44
CA ILE A 209 2.80 0.72 -5.88
C ILE A 209 2.56 0.45 -7.36
N ARG A 210 3.65 0.49 -8.15
CA ARG A 210 3.59 0.20 -9.59
C ARG A 210 2.99 -1.19 -9.84
N PRO A 211 2.04 -1.36 -10.79
CA PRO A 211 1.37 -2.65 -10.99
C PRO A 211 2.30 -3.86 -11.21
N PRO A 212 3.43 -3.76 -11.95
CA PRO A 212 4.37 -4.87 -12.08
C PRO A 212 5.02 -5.27 -10.75
N VAL A 213 5.33 -4.30 -9.89
CA VAL A 213 5.90 -4.51 -8.55
C VAL A 213 4.84 -5.11 -7.62
N LEU A 214 3.60 -4.61 -7.66
CA LEU A 214 2.50 -5.16 -6.87
C LEU A 214 2.18 -6.61 -7.27
N LYS A 215 2.22 -6.92 -8.58
CA LYS A 215 2.10 -8.28 -9.09
C LYS A 215 3.24 -9.16 -8.56
N ALA A 216 4.48 -8.67 -8.59
CA ALA A 216 5.62 -9.40 -8.04
C ALA A 216 5.47 -9.65 -6.54
N LEU A 217 5.00 -8.67 -5.76
CA LEU A 217 4.69 -8.84 -4.34
C LEU A 217 3.68 -9.95 -4.12
N ARG A 218 2.59 -9.96 -4.91
CA ARG A 218 1.60 -11.04 -4.83
C ARG A 218 2.18 -12.41 -5.16
N GLU A 219 2.95 -12.50 -6.25
CA GLU A 219 3.53 -13.78 -6.71
C GLU A 219 4.57 -14.32 -5.75
N THR A 220 5.37 -13.44 -5.16
CA THR A 220 6.45 -13.79 -4.25
C THR A 220 5.95 -14.11 -2.84
N LEU A 221 5.01 -13.32 -2.31
CA LEU A 221 4.52 -13.50 -0.94
C LEU A 221 3.41 -14.55 -0.84
N THR A 222 2.68 -14.83 -1.93
CA THR A 222 1.61 -15.83 -1.97
C THR A 222 0.58 -15.62 -0.85
N GLN A 223 0.49 -16.54 0.11
CA GLN A 223 -0.42 -16.49 1.27
C GLN A 223 -0.04 -15.41 2.29
N ASP A 224 1.21 -14.93 2.28
CA ASP A 224 1.67 -13.85 3.16
C ASP A 224 1.36 -12.45 2.60
N PHE A 225 0.86 -12.33 1.37
CA PHE A 225 0.54 -11.01 0.78
C PHE A 225 -0.38 -10.14 1.66
N PRO A 226 -1.44 -10.67 2.30
CA PRO A 226 -2.27 -9.89 3.23
C PRO A 226 -1.51 -9.30 4.42
N ARG A 227 -0.34 -9.84 4.81
CA ARG A 227 0.49 -9.30 5.90
C ARG A 227 1.11 -7.95 5.55
N LEU A 228 1.17 -7.57 4.28
CA LEU A 228 1.58 -6.22 3.87
C LEU A 228 0.73 -5.13 4.54
N VAL A 229 -0.56 -5.40 4.79
CA VAL A 229 -1.45 -4.45 5.50
C VAL A 229 -1.03 -4.27 6.96
N THR A 230 -0.45 -5.29 7.58
CA THR A 230 0.02 -5.21 8.97
C THR A 230 1.33 -4.45 9.14
N ALA A 231 2.11 -4.27 8.07
CA ALA A 231 3.37 -3.52 8.09
C ALA A 231 3.16 -2.00 8.20
N GLY A 232 1.94 -1.52 7.94
CA GLY A 232 1.54 -0.13 8.11
C GLY A 232 1.83 0.79 6.90
N PRO A 233 1.25 2.00 6.88
CA PRO A 233 1.30 2.88 5.70
C PRO A 233 2.71 3.38 5.36
N ALA A 234 3.54 3.67 6.37
CA ALA A 234 4.90 4.18 6.16
C ALA A 234 5.80 3.15 5.44
N TYR A 235 5.68 1.87 5.82
CA TYR A 235 6.40 0.77 5.20
C TYR A 235 5.99 0.58 3.73
N LEU A 236 4.68 0.55 3.47
CA LEU A 236 4.16 0.43 2.10
C LEU A 236 4.51 1.64 1.23
N SER A 237 4.61 2.83 1.83
CA SER A 237 5.02 4.05 1.11
C SER A 237 6.48 3.93 0.69
N ALA A 238 7.35 3.45 1.58
CA ALA A 238 8.75 3.18 1.23
C ALA A 238 8.88 2.16 0.08
N ILE A 239 8.05 1.11 0.06
CA ILE A 239 7.99 0.17 -1.08
C ILE A 239 7.55 0.90 -2.35
N ALA A 240 6.44 1.65 -2.30
CA ALA A 240 5.87 2.33 -3.46
C ALA A 240 6.84 3.35 -4.09
N GLU A 241 7.57 4.08 -3.24
CA GLU A 241 8.54 5.10 -3.64
C GLU A 241 9.83 4.50 -4.20
N SER A 242 10.32 3.41 -3.58
CA SER A 242 11.71 2.97 -3.79
C SER A 242 11.82 1.74 -4.70
N PHE A 243 10.83 0.86 -4.72
CA PHE A 243 10.88 -0.34 -5.55
C PHE A 243 10.39 0.00 -6.95
N THR A 244 11.31 -0.05 -7.91
CA THR A 244 11.07 0.44 -9.27
C THR A 244 10.84 -0.67 -10.28
N VAL A 245 11.39 -1.88 -10.04
CA VAL A 245 11.32 -3.05 -10.92
C VAL A 245 10.86 -4.31 -10.16
N PRO A 246 10.13 -5.24 -10.79
CA PRO A 246 9.62 -6.44 -10.13
C PRO A 246 10.73 -7.38 -9.63
N GLU A 247 11.92 -7.34 -10.23
CA GLU A 247 13.08 -8.14 -9.83
C GLU A 247 13.53 -7.85 -8.41
N GLN A 248 13.46 -6.60 -7.93
CA GLN A 248 13.81 -6.27 -6.54
C GLN A 248 12.96 -7.07 -5.54
N VAL A 249 11.66 -7.20 -5.80
CA VAL A 249 10.74 -7.97 -4.96
C VAL A 249 11.04 -9.46 -5.05
N ARG A 250 11.24 -9.97 -6.28
CA ARG A 250 11.47 -11.40 -6.51
C ARG A 250 12.79 -11.87 -5.92
N ASP A 251 13.83 -11.04 -6.00
CA ASP A 251 15.16 -11.32 -5.49
C ASP A 251 15.18 -11.26 -3.95
N LEU A 252 14.37 -10.37 -3.35
CA LEU A 252 14.14 -10.38 -1.91
C LEU A 252 13.35 -11.59 -1.44
N GLY A 253 12.27 -11.96 -2.11
CA GLY A 253 11.47 -13.08 -1.68
C GLY A 253 10.56 -12.75 -0.48
N PRO A 254 10.11 -13.77 0.27
CA PRO A 254 9.46 -13.61 1.58
C PRO A 254 10.32 -12.85 2.60
N GLU A 255 11.64 -12.82 2.41
CA GLU A 255 12.58 -12.10 3.26
C GLU A 255 12.41 -10.58 3.23
N LEU A 256 11.57 -10.04 2.34
CA LEU A 256 11.11 -8.65 2.39
C LEU A 256 10.61 -8.26 3.80
N PHE A 257 9.94 -9.18 4.51
CA PHE A 257 9.42 -8.92 5.86
C PHE A 257 10.49 -8.83 6.97
N LEU A 258 11.75 -9.20 6.68
CA LEU A 258 12.87 -8.98 7.61
C LEU A 258 13.28 -7.51 7.67
N LEU A 259 12.97 -6.74 6.63
CA LEU A 259 13.09 -5.28 6.65
C LEU A 259 11.97 -4.73 7.53
N THR A 260 12.27 -4.44 8.80
CA THR A 260 11.25 -4.02 9.77
C THR A 260 10.92 -2.53 9.73
N THR A 261 11.79 -1.72 9.13
CA THR A 261 11.64 -0.26 9.07
C THR A 261 11.51 0.26 7.63
N PRO A 262 10.77 1.37 7.41
CA PRO A 262 10.73 2.03 6.11
C PRO A 262 12.12 2.41 5.58
N GLU A 263 13.04 2.81 6.45
CA GLU A 263 14.41 3.19 6.12
C GLU A 263 15.20 2.00 5.59
N ALA A 264 15.02 0.80 6.17
CA ALA A 264 15.65 -0.42 5.69
C ALA A 264 15.16 -0.80 4.28
N VAL A 265 13.86 -0.65 4.02
CA VAL A 265 13.28 -0.82 2.67
C VAL A 265 13.93 0.13 1.67
N ARG A 266 14.05 1.41 2.01
CA ARG A 266 14.69 2.41 1.14
C ARG A 266 16.16 2.09 0.90
N ALA A 267 16.89 1.68 1.93
CA ALA A 267 18.31 1.35 1.83
C ALA A 267 18.55 0.18 0.86
N VAL A 268 17.79 -0.91 0.98
CA VAL A 268 17.89 -2.07 0.07
C VAL A 268 17.42 -1.74 -1.33
N ALA A 269 16.34 -0.96 -1.46
CA ALA A 269 15.83 -0.55 -2.76
C ALA A 269 16.80 0.36 -3.53
N ALA A 270 17.68 1.08 -2.84
CA ALA A 270 18.69 1.94 -3.42
C ALA A 270 19.91 1.19 -3.97
N TRP A 271 19.99 -0.13 -3.75
CA TRP A 271 21.02 -0.97 -4.37
C TRP A 271 20.83 -1.03 -5.89
N ASP A 272 21.91 -1.22 -6.64
CA ASP A 272 21.86 -1.01 -8.08
C ASP A 272 21.01 -2.03 -8.82
N ILE A 273 20.45 -1.55 -9.93
CA ILE A 273 19.64 -2.30 -10.88
C ILE A 273 20.31 -2.17 -12.26
N HIS A 274 20.56 -3.28 -12.92
CA HIS A 274 21.22 -3.33 -14.22
C HIS A 274 20.28 -3.91 -15.26
N ASP A 275 20.10 -3.19 -16.37
CA ASP A 275 19.41 -3.75 -17.53
C ASP A 275 20.31 -4.82 -18.18
N ILE A 276 19.84 -6.05 -18.22
CA ILE A 276 20.52 -7.19 -18.84
C ILE A 276 19.73 -7.75 -20.04
N THR A 277 18.77 -6.98 -20.56
CA THR A 277 17.84 -7.41 -21.61
C THR A 277 18.58 -7.90 -22.85
N GLU A 278 19.57 -7.17 -23.33
CA GLU A 278 20.35 -7.55 -24.51
C GLU A 278 21.10 -8.87 -24.30
N ARG A 279 21.76 -9.02 -23.15
CA ARG A 279 22.47 -10.25 -22.80
C ARG A 279 21.51 -11.46 -22.77
N VAL A 280 20.35 -11.28 -22.13
CA VAL A 280 19.31 -12.33 -22.06
C VAL A 280 18.77 -12.68 -23.45
N ASN A 281 18.57 -11.68 -24.32
CA ASN A 281 18.11 -11.91 -25.69
C ASN A 281 19.15 -12.65 -26.54
N GLN A 282 20.44 -12.31 -26.42
CA GLN A 282 21.51 -13.03 -27.10
C GLN A 282 21.60 -14.49 -26.64
N GLU A 283 21.43 -14.76 -25.34
CA GLU A 283 21.40 -16.13 -24.82
C GLU A 283 20.18 -16.92 -25.32
N ARG A 284 19.02 -16.27 -25.41
CA ARG A 284 17.79 -16.88 -25.95
C ARG A 284 17.90 -17.18 -27.43
N GLU A 285 18.46 -16.27 -28.21
CA GLU A 285 18.71 -16.46 -29.65
C GLU A 285 19.63 -17.67 -29.88
N ARG A 286 20.72 -17.79 -29.11
CA ARG A 286 21.60 -18.98 -29.14
C ARG A 286 20.88 -20.29 -28.82
N ARG A 287 19.77 -20.22 -28.06
CA ARG A 287 18.91 -21.37 -27.69
C ARG A 287 17.71 -21.54 -28.63
N GLY A 288 17.60 -20.74 -29.70
CA GLY A 288 16.46 -20.76 -30.62
C GLY A 288 15.13 -20.28 -30.01
N GLN A 289 15.19 -19.49 -28.93
CA GLN A 289 14.01 -18.95 -28.24
C GLN A 289 13.72 -17.50 -28.66
N PRO A 290 12.44 -17.07 -28.67
CA PRO A 290 12.09 -15.69 -28.97
C PRO A 290 12.61 -14.72 -27.90
N ALA A 291 12.94 -13.51 -28.35
CA ALA A 291 13.34 -12.40 -27.49
C ALA A 291 12.26 -12.09 -26.43
N VAL A 292 12.71 -11.57 -25.28
CA VAL A 292 11.79 -11.09 -24.24
C VAL A 292 11.04 -9.84 -24.72
N ALA A 293 9.76 -9.74 -24.39
CA ALA A 293 8.90 -8.63 -24.79
C ALA A 293 9.10 -7.35 -23.96
N GLY A 294 9.95 -7.37 -22.94
CA GLY A 294 10.18 -6.24 -22.05
C GLY A 294 11.56 -6.31 -21.39
N HIS A 295 11.86 -5.27 -20.61
CA HIS A 295 13.15 -5.18 -19.92
C HIS A 295 13.29 -6.25 -18.85
N VAL A 296 14.49 -6.81 -18.75
CA VAL A 296 14.89 -7.77 -17.72
C VAL A 296 16.08 -7.18 -16.96
N TYR A 297 15.95 -7.15 -15.64
CA TYR A 297 16.95 -6.56 -14.77
C TYR A 297 17.71 -7.61 -13.94
N SER A 298 18.95 -7.28 -13.60
CA SER A 298 19.72 -7.94 -12.54
C SER A 298 19.89 -6.95 -11.41
N THR A 299 19.60 -7.37 -10.18
CA THR A 299 19.73 -6.50 -9.01
C THR A 299 20.93 -6.90 -8.16
N ASP A 300 21.49 -5.95 -7.44
CA ASP A 300 22.52 -6.24 -6.43
C ASP A 300 21.95 -7.06 -5.26
N ILE A 301 20.63 -7.04 -5.03
CA ILE A 301 19.94 -7.94 -4.08
C ILE A 301 20.21 -9.40 -4.47
N ARG A 302 20.02 -9.76 -5.74
CA ARG A 302 20.33 -11.11 -6.25
C ARG A 302 21.80 -11.47 -6.07
N THR A 303 22.68 -10.52 -6.39
CA THR A 303 24.14 -10.71 -6.27
C THR A 303 24.52 -11.01 -4.82
N LEU A 304 24.08 -10.18 -3.87
CA LEU A 304 24.37 -10.36 -2.45
C LEU A 304 23.72 -11.63 -1.88
N ARG A 305 22.49 -11.96 -2.28
CA ARG A 305 21.86 -13.22 -1.88
C ARG A 305 22.67 -14.44 -2.33
N GLY A 306 23.20 -14.42 -3.55
CA GLY A 306 24.06 -15.49 -4.06
C GLY A 306 25.43 -15.56 -3.38
N VAL A 307 25.97 -14.41 -2.99
CA VAL A 307 27.28 -14.27 -2.33
C VAL A 307 27.23 -14.68 -0.86
N LEU A 308 26.26 -14.17 -0.11
CA LEU A 308 26.15 -14.36 1.35
C LEU A 308 25.40 -15.63 1.72
N GLY A 309 24.61 -16.21 0.80
CA GLY A 309 23.86 -17.43 1.05
C GLY A 309 22.90 -17.28 2.24
N ALA A 310 23.09 -18.11 3.27
CA ALA A 310 22.26 -18.09 4.48
C ALA A 310 22.38 -16.79 5.29
N GLU A 311 23.54 -16.12 5.24
CA GLU A 311 23.79 -14.88 5.98
C GLU A 311 23.02 -13.68 5.40
N PHE A 312 22.52 -13.79 4.17
CA PHE A 312 21.74 -12.73 3.53
C PHE A 312 20.51 -12.38 4.35
N ASN A 313 19.80 -13.39 4.86
CA ASN A 313 18.59 -13.18 5.65
C ASN A 313 18.93 -12.49 6.97
N HIS A 314 20.02 -12.92 7.61
CA HIS A 314 20.50 -12.27 8.83
C HIS A 314 20.85 -10.81 8.57
N LEU A 315 21.53 -10.49 7.46
CA LEU A 315 21.84 -9.11 7.07
C LEU A 315 20.59 -8.22 6.98
N LEU A 316 19.49 -8.72 6.41
CA LEU A 316 18.26 -7.92 6.23
C LEU A 316 17.60 -7.50 7.55
N GLU A 317 17.91 -8.14 8.67
CA GLU A 317 17.40 -7.79 10.00
C GLU A 317 18.09 -6.53 10.58
N PHE A 318 19.17 -6.06 9.96
CA PHE A 318 19.99 -4.98 10.49
C PHE A 318 19.54 -3.58 10.06
N PRO A 319 20.00 -2.54 10.78
CA PRO A 319 19.65 -1.15 10.48
C PRO A 319 20.02 -0.70 9.07
N ALA A 320 19.25 0.24 8.54
CA ALA A 320 19.42 0.83 7.21
C ALA A 320 20.85 1.31 6.89
N PRO A 321 21.61 1.92 7.83
CA PRO A 321 23.02 2.25 7.62
C PRO A 321 23.88 1.07 7.15
N LEU A 322 23.72 -0.12 7.77
CA LEU A 322 24.51 -1.29 7.39
C LEU A 322 24.10 -1.82 6.03
N LEU A 323 22.79 -1.84 5.76
CA LEU A 323 22.26 -2.26 4.45
C LEU A 323 22.80 -1.35 3.33
N ALA A 324 22.88 -0.04 3.55
CA ALA A 324 23.45 0.89 2.58
C ALA A 324 24.93 0.58 2.29
N VAL A 325 25.71 0.25 3.33
CA VAL A 325 27.13 -0.13 3.20
C VAL A 325 27.29 -1.41 2.37
N PHE A 326 26.45 -2.42 2.60
CA PHE A 326 26.45 -3.65 1.80
C PHE A 326 26.06 -3.38 0.33
N GLY A 327 25.16 -2.44 0.08
CA GLY A 327 24.84 -1.98 -1.27
C GLY A 327 26.04 -1.40 -2.02
N VAL A 328 26.85 -0.58 -1.35
CA VAL A 328 28.10 -0.04 -1.92
C VAL A 328 29.10 -1.18 -2.18
N ALA A 329 29.26 -2.10 -1.22
CA ALA A 329 30.16 -3.24 -1.41
C ALA A 329 29.73 -4.16 -2.56
N ALA A 330 28.42 -4.37 -2.76
CA ALA A 330 27.89 -5.12 -3.89
C ALA A 330 28.25 -4.47 -5.24
N ARG A 331 28.17 -3.14 -5.31
CA ARG A 331 28.62 -2.38 -6.47
C ARG A 331 30.11 -2.56 -6.73
N ASP A 332 30.94 -2.48 -5.68
CA ASP A 332 32.39 -2.62 -5.79
C ASP A 332 32.79 -4.03 -6.29
N LEU A 333 32.11 -5.09 -5.83
CA LEU A 333 32.37 -6.47 -6.25
C LEU A 333 32.38 -6.64 -7.78
N ARG A 334 31.55 -5.87 -8.50
CA ARG A 334 31.43 -5.95 -9.96
C ARG A 334 32.64 -5.39 -10.69
N GLY A 335 33.31 -4.40 -10.11
CA GLY A 335 34.53 -3.80 -10.67
C GLY A 335 35.80 -4.62 -10.40
N LEU A 336 35.73 -5.63 -9.54
CA LEU A 336 36.87 -6.46 -9.17
C LEU A 336 37.03 -7.68 -10.09
N ASP A 337 38.29 -8.06 -10.35
CA ASP A 337 38.65 -9.34 -10.97
C ASP A 337 38.30 -10.53 -10.08
N ILE A 338 38.38 -11.75 -10.63
CA ILE A 338 37.90 -12.99 -9.99
C ILE A 338 38.49 -13.21 -8.59
N ALA A 339 39.82 -13.20 -8.46
CA ALA A 339 40.49 -13.45 -7.18
C ALA A 339 40.19 -12.39 -6.10
N PRO A 340 40.36 -11.08 -6.34
CA PRO A 340 40.02 -10.05 -5.34
C PRO A 340 38.52 -9.99 -5.03
N ARG A 341 37.65 -10.31 -5.99
CA ARG A 341 36.22 -10.45 -5.75
C ARG A 341 35.92 -11.57 -4.77
N GLN A 342 36.55 -12.75 -4.94
CA GLN A 342 36.34 -13.88 -4.06
C GLN A 342 36.81 -13.59 -2.62
N ALA A 343 37.97 -12.94 -2.46
CA ALA A 343 38.45 -12.50 -1.15
C ALA A 343 37.50 -11.48 -0.50
N ARG A 344 36.95 -10.54 -1.28
CA ARG A 344 35.95 -9.57 -0.78
C ARG A 344 34.66 -10.25 -0.33
N VAL A 345 34.18 -11.22 -1.11
CA VAL A 345 33.02 -12.05 -0.76
C VAL A 345 33.24 -12.75 0.58
N GLU A 346 34.39 -13.40 0.76
CA GLU A 346 34.73 -14.09 2.01
C GLU A 346 34.75 -13.13 3.20
N GLN A 347 35.34 -11.94 3.05
CA GLN A 347 35.36 -10.91 4.09
C GLN A 347 33.96 -10.43 4.46
N MET A 348 33.07 -10.24 3.48
CA MET A 348 31.68 -9.85 3.73
C MET A 348 30.94 -10.93 4.51
N SER A 349 31.09 -12.20 4.12
CA SER A 349 30.47 -13.33 4.80
C SER A 349 31.00 -13.50 6.23
N LEU A 350 32.32 -13.42 6.44
CA LEU A 350 32.93 -13.52 7.76
C LEU A 350 32.52 -12.34 8.66
N PHE A 351 32.39 -11.14 8.10
CA PHE A 351 31.88 -9.98 8.83
C PHE A 351 30.46 -10.26 9.36
N CYS A 352 29.57 -10.81 8.51
CA CYS A 352 28.23 -11.20 8.93
C CYS A 352 28.24 -12.24 10.05
N GLN A 353 29.03 -13.29 9.88
CA GLN A 353 29.06 -14.44 10.80
C GLN A 353 29.65 -14.11 12.17
N ARG A 354 30.67 -13.24 12.22
CA ARG A 354 31.48 -13.05 13.44
C ARG A 354 31.11 -11.80 14.21
N TYR A 355 30.73 -10.72 13.53
CA TYR A 355 30.67 -9.40 14.15
C TYR A 355 29.29 -8.80 14.24
N MET A 356 28.39 -9.10 13.29
CA MET A 356 27.11 -8.42 13.22
C MET A 356 26.28 -8.55 14.50
N SER A 357 26.28 -9.72 15.15
CA SER A 357 25.56 -9.93 16.42
C SER A 357 26.01 -9.04 17.59
N TYR A 358 27.20 -8.43 17.50
CA TYR A 358 27.74 -7.54 18.54
C TYR A 358 27.41 -6.07 18.29
N LEU A 359 27.04 -5.69 17.06
CA LEU A 359 26.98 -4.30 16.64
C LEU A 359 25.58 -3.72 16.84
N THR A 360 25.52 -2.55 17.48
CA THR A 360 24.33 -1.69 17.49
C THR A 360 24.35 -0.74 16.29
N GLU A 361 23.23 -0.04 16.05
CA GLU A 361 23.16 1.01 15.02
C GLU A 361 24.24 2.08 15.22
N ASP A 362 24.45 2.55 16.46
CA ASP A 362 25.49 3.53 16.77
C ASP A 362 26.90 3.02 16.43
N SER A 363 27.18 1.74 16.70
CA SER A 363 28.46 1.12 16.37
C SER A 363 28.65 0.95 14.87
N ILE A 364 27.58 0.61 14.13
CA ILE A 364 27.60 0.56 12.66
C ILE A 364 27.87 1.94 12.07
N VAL A 365 27.16 2.97 12.56
CA VAL A 365 27.37 4.36 12.14
C VAL A 365 28.81 4.76 12.41
N ALA A 366 29.32 4.50 13.61
CA ALA A 366 30.69 4.80 13.98
C ALA A 366 31.74 4.10 13.09
N LEU A 367 31.50 2.84 12.69
CA LEU A 367 32.42 2.06 11.86
C LEU A 367 32.44 2.49 10.39
N PHE A 368 31.28 2.78 9.80
CA PHE A 368 31.16 2.92 8.34
C PHE A 368 30.82 4.32 7.86
N LEU A 369 30.02 5.05 8.63
CA LEU A 369 29.51 6.35 8.19
C LEU A 369 30.16 7.50 8.94
N LEU A 370 30.74 7.23 10.11
CA LEU A 370 31.07 8.23 11.13
C LEU A 370 29.81 9.03 11.53
N ALA A 371 29.92 9.97 12.47
CA ALA A 371 28.80 10.87 12.74
C ALA A 371 28.54 11.77 11.52
N PRO A 372 27.30 12.28 11.30
CA PRO A 372 26.97 13.09 10.13
C PRO A 372 27.93 14.28 9.89
N ASP A 373 28.33 14.96 10.96
CA ASP A 373 29.27 16.09 10.90
C ASP A 373 30.67 15.68 10.43
N ASP A 374 31.12 14.47 10.77
CA ASP A 374 32.41 13.94 10.33
C ASP A 374 32.31 13.46 8.87
N GLN A 375 31.20 12.81 8.52
CA GLN A 375 30.98 12.30 7.17
C GLN A 375 30.97 13.42 6.12
N ALA A 376 30.41 14.58 6.47
CA ALA A 376 30.43 15.78 5.64
C ALA A 376 31.84 16.33 5.40
N ARG A 377 32.78 16.06 6.31
CA ARG A 377 34.18 16.51 6.24
C ARG A 377 35.09 15.48 5.59
N THR A 378 34.69 14.20 5.55
CA THR A 378 35.50 13.10 5.02
C THR A 378 35.19 12.82 3.53
N PRO A 379 36.16 13.06 2.61
CA PRO A 379 36.06 12.71 1.20
C PRO A 379 35.75 11.23 0.97
N ALA A 380 34.99 10.91 -0.08
CA ALA A 380 34.56 9.53 -0.37
C ALA A 380 35.71 8.49 -0.40
N PRO A 381 36.89 8.74 -1.01
CA PRO A 381 37.99 7.77 -1.03
C PRO A 381 38.59 7.46 0.35
N LEU A 382 38.43 8.38 1.30
CA LEU A 382 38.98 8.25 2.65
C LEU A 382 38.01 7.53 3.60
N ARG A 383 36.75 7.38 3.21
CA ARG A 383 35.74 6.71 4.03
C ARG A 383 36.10 5.23 4.23
N PRO A 384 35.75 4.65 5.39
CA PRO A 384 36.02 3.24 5.65
C PRO A 384 35.21 2.32 4.74
N THR A 385 35.86 1.29 4.21
CA THR A 385 35.22 0.20 3.45
C THR A 385 34.97 -1.03 4.32
N ILE A 386 34.10 -1.95 3.87
CA ILE A 386 33.85 -3.23 4.57
C ILE A 386 35.14 -4.00 4.86
N SER A 387 36.05 -4.08 3.89
CA SER A 387 37.32 -4.78 4.11
C SER A 387 38.16 -4.14 5.21
N GLU A 388 38.30 -2.82 5.18
CA GLU A 388 39.12 -2.11 6.17
C GLU A 388 38.53 -2.31 7.58
N VAL A 389 37.21 -2.19 7.72
CA VAL A 389 36.53 -2.44 8.99
C VAL A 389 36.67 -3.90 9.42
N PHE A 390 36.52 -4.87 8.51
CA PHE A 390 36.71 -6.28 8.83
C PHE A 390 38.12 -6.54 9.39
N PHE A 391 39.18 -6.03 8.75
CA PHE A 391 40.54 -6.21 9.25
C PHE A 391 40.78 -5.53 10.60
N ILE A 392 40.17 -4.37 10.83
CA ILE A 392 40.21 -3.69 12.12
C ILE A 392 39.54 -4.55 13.20
N LEU A 393 38.32 -5.07 12.94
CA LEU A 393 37.60 -5.90 13.89
C LEU A 393 38.30 -7.23 14.17
N GLU A 394 38.87 -7.88 13.14
CA GLU A 394 39.69 -9.10 13.30
C GLU A 394 40.93 -8.85 14.14
N GLY A 395 41.67 -7.79 13.84
CA GLY A 395 42.86 -7.47 14.60
C GLY A 395 42.53 -7.08 16.04
N LEU A 396 41.47 -6.30 16.27
CA LEU A 396 40.97 -6.00 17.63
C LEU A 396 40.54 -7.27 18.37
N TRP A 397 39.83 -8.17 17.70
CA TRP A 397 39.39 -9.44 18.30
C TRP A 397 40.59 -10.29 18.75
N GLY A 398 41.66 -10.30 17.95
CA GLY A 398 42.91 -11.01 18.24
C GLY A 398 43.78 -10.42 19.36
N LYS A 399 43.50 -9.20 19.83
CA LYS A 399 44.32 -8.54 20.87
C LYS A 399 44.21 -9.26 22.21
N LYS A 400 45.36 -9.78 22.67
CA LYS A 400 45.45 -10.55 23.91
C LYS A 400 45.07 -9.69 25.13
N GLY A 401 44.15 -10.19 25.93
CA GLY A 401 43.78 -9.63 27.23
C GLY A 401 42.55 -8.71 27.23
N TYR A 402 42.20 -8.07 26.11
CA TYR A 402 41.07 -7.13 26.08
C TYR A 402 40.19 -7.21 24.83
N GLY A 403 40.68 -7.75 23.70
CA GLY A 403 39.94 -7.81 22.44
C GLY A 403 38.56 -8.44 22.59
N ARG A 404 38.50 -9.73 22.93
CA ARG A 404 37.23 -10.44 23.16
C ARG A 404 36.33 -9.75 24.20
N LYS A 405 36.91 -9.25 25.30
CA LYS A 405 36.16 -8.55 26.36
C LYS A 405 35.50 -7.28 25.82
N PHE A 406 36.15 -6.53 24.93
CA PHE A 406 35.56 -5.36 24.28
C PHE A 406 34.28 -5.72 23.54
N PHE A 407 34.33 -6.77 22.71
CA PHE A 407 33.15 -7.21 21.94
C PHE A 407 32.02 -7.71 22.84
N GLU A 408 32.35 -8.46 23.89
CA GLU A 408 31.33 -9.04 24.77
C GLU A 408 30.71 -8.02 25.75
N THR A 409 31.37 -6.88 26.05
CA THR A 409 30.95 -6.00 27.16
C THR A 409 30.85 -4.50 26.87
N VAL A 410 31.47 -4.03 25.78
CA VAL A 410 31.59 -2.58 25.50
C VAL A 410 31.13 -2.21 24.09
N ILE A 411 31.43 -3.01 23.06
CA ILE A 411 31.17 -2.63 21.66
C ILE A 411 29.71 -2.28 21.36
N GLY A 412 28.77 -2.91 22.07
CA GLY A 412 27.33 -2.66 21.94
C GLY A 412 26.82 -1.50 22.80
N THR A 413 27.68 -0.77 23.51
CA THR A 413 27.30 0.37 24.35
C THR A 413 27.62 1.71 23.68
N PRO A 414 27.02 2.84 24.12
CA PRO A 414 27.35 4.16 23.58
C PRO A 414 28.83 4.54 23.72
N GLU A 415 29.49 4.06 24.78
CA GLU A 415 30.93 4.23 24.98
C GLU A 415 31.73 3.43 23.96
N GLY A 416 31.30 2.20 23.64
CA GLY A 416 31.89 1.41 22.56
C GLY A 416 31.77 2.10 21.21
N ALA A 417 30.60 2.63 20.86
CA ALA A 417 30.40 3.39 19.63
C ALA A 417 31.30 4.64 19.57
N LYS A 418 31.48 5.36 20.68
CA LYS A 418 32.42 6.50 20.76
C LYS A 418 33.86 6.06 20.55
N ALA A 419 34.27 4.94 21.16
CA ALA A 419 35.62 4.40 21.01
C ALA A 419 35.88 4.00 19.55
N LEU A 420 34.92 3.31 18.91
CA LEU A 420 34.99 2.96 17.49
C LEU A 420 35.07 4.21 16.62
N ARG A 421 34.25 5.23 16.88
CA ARG A 421 34.27 6.48 16.10
C ARG A 421 35.65 7.16 16.14
N LEU A 422 36.25 7.30 17.31
CA LEU A 422 37.58 7.90 17.45
C LEU A 422 38.64 7.09 16.71
N MET A 423 38.59 5.76 16.85
CA MET A 423 39.46 4.85 16.10
C MET A 423 39.30 5.00 14.59
N MET A 424 38.07 5.15 14.08
CA MET A 424 37.84 5.37 12.65
C MET A 424 38.29 6.76 12.17
N LEU A 425 38.23 7.80 13.02
CA LEU A 425 38.82 9.10 12.71
C LEU A 425 40.35 9.03 12.63
N ASP A 426 41.00 8.26 13.50
CA ASP A 426 42.44 8.00 13.42
C ASP A 426 42.81 7.26 12.13
N LEU A 427 41.99 6.29 11.71
CA LEU A 427 42.15 5.63 10.42
C LEU A 427 42.08 6.62 9.25
N VAL A 428 41.08 7.50 9.25
CA VAL A 428 40.95 8.54 8.21
C VAL A 428 42.20 9.42 8.20
N GLY A 429 42.69 9.86 9.37
CA GLY A 429 43.92 10.64 9.46
C GLY A 429 45.16 9.89 8.96
N LEU A 430 45.24 8.57 9.16
CA LEU A 430 46.30 7.73 8.60
C LEU A 430 46.21 7.62 7.07
N LYS A 431 45.00 7.50 6.51
CA LYS A 431 44.75 7.50 5.06
C LYS A 431 45.12 8.83 4.43
N GLU A 432 44.77 9.95 5.07
CA GLU A 432 45.14 11.30 4.62
C GLU A 432 46.66 11.51 4.54
N ARG A 433 47.41 10.95 5.49
CA ARG A 433 48.88 10.98 5.49
C ARG A 433 49.52 9.99 4.50
N GLY A 434 48.72 9.15 3.83
CA GLY A 434 49.20 8.10 2.93
C GLY A 434 49.86 6.92 3.65
N SER A 435 49.64 6.77 4.96
CA SER A 435 50.17 5.68 5.77
C SER A 435 49.42 4.36 5.57
N VAL A 436 48.20 4.42 5.02
CA VAL A 436 47.39 3.26 4.64
C VAL A 436 47.08 3.39 3.15
N LYS A 437 47.67 2.53 2.34
CA LYS A 437 47.44 2.48 0.87
C LYS A 437 46.57 1.28 0.49
N GLY A 438 46.53 0.25 1.32
CA GLY A 438 45.69 -0.92 1.12
C GLY A 438 45.41 -1.72 2.39
N ALA A 439 44.70 -2.84 2.20
CA ALA A 439 44.28 -3.73 3.28
C ALA A 439 45.45 -4.41 4.02
N GLU A 440 46.55 -4.70 3.32
CA GLU A 440 47.74 -5.33 3.91
C GLU A 440 48.44 -4.40 4.93
N ASP A 441 48.52 -3.10 4.63
CA ASP A 441 49.05 -2.09 5.54
C ASP A 441 48.22 -2.05 6.83
N LEU A 442 46.90 -2.16 6.69
CA LEU A 442 45.95 -2.18 7.78
C LEU A 442 46.14 -3.40 8.69
N THR A 443 46.38 -4.60 8.14
CA THR A 443 46.67 -5.78 8.96
C THR A 443 47.91 -5.57 9.83
N GLN A 444 48.98 -4.99 9.27
CA GLN A 444 50.21 -4.69 10.02
C GLN A 444 49.99 -3.62 11.09
N ILE A 445 49.24 -2.56 10.77
CA ILE A 445 48.94 -1.48 11.71
C ILE A 445 48.12 -2.00 12.87
N VAL A 446 47.06 -2.77 12.62
CA VAL A 446 46.22 -3.28 13.71
C VAL A 446 46.99 -4.30 14.56
N ALA A 447 47.84 -5.13 13.96
CA ALA A 447 48.65 -6.10 14.72
C ALA A 447 49.71 -5.42 15.60
N ASN A 448 50.40 -4.40 15.09
CA ASN A 448 51.63 -3.87 15.69
C ASN A 448 51.51 -2.46 16.28
N SER A 449 50.39 -1.76 16.10
CA SER A 449 50.19 -0.40 16.58
C SER A 449 49.22 -0.36 17.75
N ASP A 450 49.61 0.36 18.81
CA ASP A 450 48.74 0.71 19.94
C ASP A 450 47.83 1.91 19.61
N LEU A 451 47.99 2.52 18.44
CA LEU A 451 47.33 3.78 18.08
C LEU A 451 45.80 3.60 18.02
N LEU A 452 45.34 2.50 17.43
CA LEU A 452 43.92 2.12 17.39
C LEU A 452 43.42 1.54 18.72
N ASP A 453 44.33 1.06 19.57
CA ASP A 453 44.03 0.41 20.85
C ASP A 453 43.78 1.42 21.97
N SER A 454 44.41 2.60 21.89
CA SER A 454 44.39 3.63 22.93
C SER A 454 42.97 4.09 23.30
N HIS A 455 42.11 4.26 22.29
CA HIS A 455 40.70 4.63 22.48
C HIS A 455 39.91 3.47 23.09
N ILE A 456 40.10 2.25 22.60
CA ILE A 456 39.43 1.05 23.11
C ILE A 456 39.75 0.83 24.59
N LEU A 457 41.03 0.82 24.96
CA LEU A 457 41.49 0.61 26.32
C LEU A 457 40.99 1.68 27.29
N LYS A 458 40.98 2.95 26.86
CA LYS A 458 40.48 4.06 27.68
C LYS A 458 39.01 3.86 28.06
N PHE A 459 38.17 3.43 27.12
CA PHE A 459 36.75 3.21 27.39
C PHE A 459 36.46 1.88 28.11
N MET A 460 37.36 0.90 28.00
CA MET A 460 37.28 -0.33 28.80
C MET A 460 37.67 -0.13 30.26
N ALA A 461 38.53 0.84 30.58
CA ALA A 461 38.98 1.13 31.94
C ALA A 461 38.01 2.00 32.76
N LEU A 462 36.97 2.55 32.13
CA LEU A 462 35.92 3.35 32.78
C LEU A 462 34.83 2.50 33.45
N LYS A 463 34.96 1.16 33.40
CA LYS A 463 34.15 0.16 34.11
C LYS A 463 35.08 -0.69 34.96
#